data_AF-A0A161QZG1-F1
#
_entry.id   AF-A0A161QZG1-F1
#
_cell.length_a   1.000
_cell.length_b   1.000
_cell.length_c   1.000
_cell.angle_alpha   90.00
_cell.angle_beta   90.00
_cell.angle_gamma   90.00
#
_symmetry.space_group_name_H-M   'P 1'
#
loop_
_entity.id
_entity.type
_entity.pdbx_description
1 polymer ?
#
loop_
_entity_poly.entity_id
_entity_poly.type
_entity_poly.pdbx_seq_one_letter_code
_entity_poly.pdbx_strand_id
1 'polypeptide(L)' 'MRAGTVALIAALAALLGAAGWYAYQGLIVPGEPMPRDSYIALTIGVVLSIIVGAGLMTLLFFSSRRGYDEPPTFKKED' A
#
# COMPACT_ATOMS: atom_id res chain seq x y z
N MET A 1 22.95 6.38 21.16
CA MET A 1 22.30 5.70 20.01
C MET A 1 23.29 4.74 19.39
N ARG A 2 22.88 3.56 18.91
CA ARG A 2 23.81 2.62 18.25
C ARG A 2 24.27 3.22 16.91
N ALA A 3 25.54 3.08 16.55
CA ALA A 3 26.08 3.63 15.30
C ALA A 3 25.28 3.20 14.06
N GLY A 4 24.81 1.95 14.03
CA GLY A 4 23.94 1.45 12.95
C GLY A 4 22.60 2.16 12.86
N THR A 5 21.96 2.52 13.98
CA THR A 5 20.70 3.27 13.98
C THR A 5 20.91 4.69 13.46
N VAL A 6 22.03 5.33 13.81
CA VAL A 6 22.36 6.67 13.31
C VAL A 6 22.60 6.64 11.80
N ALA A 7 23.35 5.64 11.31
CA ALA A 7 23.58 5.45 9.87
C ALA A 7 22.27 5.20 9.09
N LEU A 8 21.38 4.36 9.63
CA LEU A 8 20.08 4.10 9.02
C LEU A 8 19.22 5.37 8.95
N ILE A 9 19.12 6.12 10.04
CA ILE A 9 18.36 7.37 10.07
C ILE A 9 18.93 8.38 9.07
N ALA A 10 20.26 8.52 9.01
CA ALA A 10 20.90 9.41 8.05
C ALA A 10 20.60 8.99 6.60
N ALA A 11 20.65 7.69 6.29
CA ALA A 11 20.31 7.16 4.97
C ALA A 11 18.84 7.43 4.61
N LEU A 12 17.91 7.17 5.53
CA LEU A 12 16.49 7.44 5.31
C LEU A 12 16.20 8.94 5.15
N ALA A 13 16.86 9.80 5.93
CA ALA A 13 16.73 11.25 5.81
C ALA A 13 17.29 11.75 4.47
N ALA A 14 18.41 11.21 3.99
CA ALA A 14 18.96 11.54 2.69
C ALA A 14 18.01 11.11 1.55
N LEU A 15 17.44 9.90 1.63
CA LEU A 15 16.44 9.42 0.67
C LEU A 15 15.18 10.29 0.69
N LEU A 16 14.70 10.69 1.87
CA LEU A 16 13.55 11.58 2.01
C LEU A 16 13.84 12.95 1.39
N GLY A 17 15.03 13.53 1.64
CA GLY A 17 15.46 14.79 1.04
C GLY A 17 15.53 14.70 -0.49
N ALA A 18 16.08 13.60 -1.02
CA ALA A 18 16.16 13.36 -2.46
C ALA A 18 14.76 13.21 -3.10
N ALA A 19 13.85 12.48 -2.46
CA ALA A 19 12.47 12.32 -2.92
C ALA A 19 11.72 13.65 -2.91
N GLY A 20 11.88 14.45 -1.84
CA GLY A 20 11.29 15.78 -1.73
C GLY A 20 11.83 16.75 -2.79
N TRP A 21 13.15 16.72 -3.04
CA TRP A 21 13.77 17.49 -4.12
C TRP A 21 13.21 17.10 -5.49
N TYR A 22 13.11 15.80 -5.78
CA TYR A 22 12.54 15.31 -7.04
C TYR A 22 11.08 15.74 -7.22
N ALA A 23 10.25 15.61 -6.17
CA ALA A 23 8.86 16.03 -6.20
C ALA A 23 8.73 17.54 -6.44
N TYR A 24 9.58 18.35 -5.80
CA TYR A 24 9.60 19.80 -6.00
C TYR A 24 9.94 20.17 -7.44
N GLN A 25 10.93 19.50 -8.06
CA GLN A 25 11.25 19.70 -9.47
C GLN A 25 10.04 19.42 -10.38
N GLY A 26 9.27 18.37 -10.09
CA GLY A 26 8.04 18.07 -10.83
C GLY A 26 6.93 19.13 -10.74
N LEU A 27 6.98 20.02 -9.74
CA LEU A 27 6.01 21.12 -9.60
C LEU A 27 6.45 22.40 -10.33
N ILE A 28 7.75 22.65 -10.43
CA ILE A 28 8.28 23.91 -10.98
C ILE A 28 8.73 23.81 -12.44
N VAL A 29 9.08 22.61 -12.90
CA VAL A 29 9.52 22.38 -14.28
C VAL A 29 8.27 22.27 -15.16
N PRO A 30 8.11 23.12 -16.19
CA PRO A 30 7.04 22.96 -17.17
C PRO A 30 7.21 21.61 -17.87
N GLY A 31 6.27 20.70 -17.66
CA GLY A 31 6.22 19.39 -18.29
C GLY A 31 5.17 19.31 -19.39
N GLU A 32 5.37 18.39 -20.33
CA GLU A 32 4.30 17.98 -21.24
C GLU A 32 3.15 17.33 -20.43
N PRO A 33 1.88 17.58 -20.80
CA PRO A 33 0.76 16.90 -20.20
C PRO A 33 0.92 15.37 -20.29
N MET A 34 0.53 14.69 -19.22
CA MET A 34 0.61 13.24 -19.18
C MET A 34 -0.21 12.62 -20.34
N PRO A 35 0.36 11.68 -21.11
CA PRO A 35 -0.35 11.03 -22.22
C PRO A 35 -1.66 10.37 -21.77
N ARG A 36 -2.61 10.25 -22.70
CA ARG A 36 -3.91 9.60 -22.43
C ARG A 36 -3.74 8.17 -21.91
N ASP A 37 -2.81 7.41 -22.49
CA ASP A 37 -2.59 6.01 -22.14
C ASP A 37 -2.14 5.83 -20.69
N SER A 38 -1.35 6.77 -20.16
CA SER A 38 -0.95 6.78 -18.76
C SER A 38 -2.12 7.04 -17.81
N TYR A 39 -3.10 7.89 -18.18
CA TYR A 39 -4.31 8.07 -17.37
C TYR A 39 -5.18 6.81 -17.35
N ILE A 40 -5.26 6.11 -18.48
CA ILE A 40 -5.99 4.84 -18.59
C ILE A 40 -5.33 3.78 -17.70
N ALA A 41 -4.01 3.62 -17.81
CA ALA A 41 -3.25 2.70 -16.98
C ALA A 41 -3.40 2.99 -15.49
N LEU A 42 -3.29 4.27 -15.08
CA LEU A 42 -3.50 4.71 -13.70
C LEU A 42 -4.90 4.35 -13.21
N THR A 43 -5.93 4.66 -14.01
CA THR A 43 -7.33 4.41 -13.65
C THR A 43 -7.59 2.92 -13.45
N ILE A 44 -7.11 2.07 -14.36
CA ILE A 44 -7.24 0.62 -14.25
C ILE A 44 -6.53 0.11 -13.00
N GLY A 45 -5.29 0.54 -12.75
CA GLY A 45 -4.52 0.14 -11.57
C GLY A 45 -5.22 0.51 -10.26
N VAL A 46 -5.76 1.73 -10.17
CA VAL A 46 -6.51 2.20 -9.00
C VAL A 46 -7.79 1.38 -8.80
N VAL A 47 -8.58 1.17 -9.86
CA VAL A 47 -9.84 0.42 -9.78
C VAL A 47 -9.59 -1.02 -9.35
N LEU A 48 -8.62 -1.70 -9.95
CA LEU A 48 -8.27 -3.08 -9.56
C LEU A 48 -7.79 -3.16 -8.12
N SER A 49 -6.97 -2.21 -7.67
CA SER A 49 -6.49 -2.16 -6.29
C SER A 49 -7.64 -1.98 -5.29
N ILE A 50 -8.62 -1.12 -5.62
CA ILE A 50 -9.83 -0.93 -4.81
C ILE A 50 -10.67 -2.20 -4.80
N ILE A 51 -10.91 -2.83 -5.96
CA ILE A 51 -11.69 -4.07 -6.06
C ILE A 51 -11.08 -5.16 -5.20
N VAL A 52 -9.76 -5.37 -5.32
CA VAL A 52 -9.05 -6.39 -4.56
C VAL A 52 -9.06 -6.04 -3.07
N GLY A 53 -8.69 -4.82 -2.70
CA GLY A 53 -8.65 -4.39 -1.29
C GLY A 53 -10.02 -4.46 -0.61
N ALA A 54 -11.07 -3.93 -1.24
CA ALA A 54 -12.43 -3.98 -0.72
C ALA A 54 -12.99 -5.40 -0.72
N GLY A 55 -12.68 -6.20 -1.75
CA GLY A 55 -13.07 -7.61 -1.82
C GLY A 55 -12.47 -8.43 -0.68
N LEU A 56 -11.18 -8.26 -0.42
CA LEU A 56 -10.50 -8.90 0.71
C LEU A 56 -11.10 -8.48 2.05
N MET A 57 -11.36 -7.19 2.25
CA MET A 57 -12.00 -6.71 3.48
C MET A 57 -13.42 -7.28 3.64
N THR A 58 -14.18 -7.37 2.55
CA THR A 58 -15.52 -7.98 2.57
C THR A 58 -15.46 -9.45 2.95
N LEU A 59 -14.52 -10.21 2.37
CA LEU A 59 -14.31 -11.61 2.69
C LEU A 59 -13.88 -11.81 4.14
N LEU A 60 -13.00 -10.96 4.67
CA LEU A 60 -12.59 -10.99 6.07
C LEU A 60 -13.81 -10.89 7.00
N PHE A 61 -14.70 -9.93 6.78
CA PHE A 61 -15.92 -9.79 7.58
C PHE A 61 -16.90 -10.94 7.38
N PHE A 62 -17.00 -11.46 6.15
CA PHE A 62 -17.85 -12.61 5.86
C PHE A 62 -17.35 -13.87 6.60
N SER A 63 -16.03 -14.10 6.60
CA SER A 63 -15.36 -15.21 7.27
C SER A 63 -15.62 -15.21 8.78
N SER A 64 -15.35 -14.05 9.40
CA SER A 64 -15.60 -13.84 10.83
C SER A 64 -17.06 -14.07 11.22
N ARG A 65 -18.03 -13.62 10.41
CA ARG A 65 -19.46 -13.82 10.68
C ARG A 65 -19.94 -15.27 10.52
N ARG A 66 -19.19 -16.12 9.82
CA ARG A 66 -19.55 -17.54 9.59
C ARG A 66 -18.77 -18.48 10.49
N GLY A 67 -17.87 -17.98 11.33
CA GLY A 67 -17.00 -18.81 12.17
C GLY A 67 -15.93 -19.56 11.38
N TYR A 68 -15.67 -19.19 10.11
CA TYR A 68 -14.59 -19.80 9.32
C TYR A 68 -13.20 -19.44 9.86
N ASP A 69 -13.10 -18.36 10.62
CA ASP A 69 -11.87 -17.94 11.29
C ASP A 69 -11.69 -18.59 12.68
N GLU A 70 -12.64 -19.41 13.14
CA GLU A 70 -12.58 -20.05 14.46
C GLU A 70 -11.75 -21.35 14.43
N PRO A 71 -10.96 -21.64 15.47
CA PRO A 71 -10.21 -22.89 15.57
C PRO A 71 -11.15 -24.09 15.74
N PRO A 72 -10.79 -25.27 15.20
CA PRO A 72 -11.63 -26.46 15.27
C PRO A 72 -11.86 -26.89 16.73
N THR A 73 -13.13 -27.07 17.10
CA THR A 73 -13.52 -27.58 18.43
C THR A 73 -13.75 -29.09 18.37
N PHE A 74 -13.04 -29.84 19.23
CA PHE A 74 -13.33 -31.27 19.42
C PHE A 74 -14.58 -31.41 20.30
N LYS A 75 -15.72 -31.75 19.71
CA LYS A 75 -16.85 -32.27 20.48
C LYS A 75 -16.53 -33.71 20.87
N LYS A 76 -16.36 -33.95 22.17
CA LYS A 76 -16.46 -35.32 22.71
C LYS A 76 -17.93 -35.71 22.64
N GLU A 77 -18.22 -36.81 21.95
CA GLU A 77 -19.52 -37.47 22.03
C GLU A 77 -19.53 -38.26 23.35
N ASP A 78 -20.53 -37.98 24.18
CA ASP A 78 -20.79 -38.66 25.45
C ASP A 78 -21.61 -39.94 25.22
#